data_AF-A0A957R650-F1
#
_entry.id   AF-A0A957R650-F1
#
_cell.length_a   1.000
_cell.length_b   1.000
_cell.length_c   1.000
_cell.angle_alpha   90.00
_cell.angle_beta   90.00
_cell.angle_gamma   90.00
#
_symmetry.space_group_name_H-M   'P 1'
#
loop_
_entity.id
_entity.type
_entity.pdbx_description
1 polymer ?
#
loop_
_entity_poly.entity_id
_entity_poly.type
_entity_poly.pdbx_seq_one_letter_code
_entity_poly.pdbx_strand_id
1 'polypeptide(L)'
;MKTFFKWLGRVVAALLLIFVAIFIVAAIMPPEADPAIDLENHGAGASSVEPSYTGLQREFPDLNEPENNPFTDEKAELGRMLFFDPILSENDDLACASCHHPDKGFGDGQAVATGANGIALARNAPTLWNVGYARNLFWDGRIDSLEGQVEVPLTHPDEMGVTDTDMLIEELVNIPDYVLLFDAAYGEGRQGITFENIQNALAAFQRTLITNDSPFDRYAAGDFDALTAQQRRGLALFRSGATRCFECHGAPTFASDTFR
;
A
#
# COMPACT_ATOMS: atom_id res chain seq x y z
N MET A 1 32.07 -52.43 41.57
CA MET A 1 31.65 -51.01 41.64
C MET A 1 32.09 -50.20 40.41
N LYS A 2 33.40 -50.10 40.07
CA LYS A 2 33.88 -49.33 38.90
C LYS A 2 33.32 -49.77 37.53
N THR A 3 33.08 -51.06 37.34
CA THR A 3 32.51 -51.63 36.09
C THR A 3 31.04 -51.24 35.91
N PHE A 4 30.27 -51.25 37.01
CA PHE A 4 28.88 -50.82 37.02
C PHE A 4 28.72 -49.34 36.65
N PHE A 5 29.51 -48.44 37.24
CA PHE A 5 29.47 -47.02 36.89
C PHE A 5 29.90 -46.71 35.45
N LYS A 6 30.85 -47.46 34.89
CA LYS A 6 31.22 -47.35 33.46
C LYS A 6 30.12 -47.84 32.52
N TRP A 7 29.44 -48.93 32.89
CA TRP A 7 28.30 -49.42 32.13
C TRP A 7 27.12 -48.44 32.19
N LEU A 8 26.79 -47.94 33.39
CA LEU A 8 25.74 -46.94 33.60
C LEU A 8 26.04 -45.65 32.84
N GLY A 9 27.29 -45.17 32.84
CA GLY A 9 27.69 -43.98 32.07
C GLY A 9 27.52 -44.16 30.56
N ARG A 10 27.80 -45.36 30.02
CA ARG A 10 27.57 -45.67 28.60
C ARG A 10 26.09 -45.72 28.25
N VAL A 11 25.26 -46.27 29.14
CA VAL A 11 23.79 -46.32 28.97
C VAL A 11 23.23 -44.90 28.97
N VAL A 12 23.62 -44.05 29.93
CA VAL A 12 23.17 -42.65 29.99
C VAL A 12 23.63 -41.85 28.77
N ALA A 13 24.89 -42.02 28.33
CA ALA A 13 25.39 -41.36 27.14
C ALA A 13 24.64 -41.80 25.87
N ALA A 14 24.32 -43.09 25.74
CA ALA A 14 23.52 -43.59 24.63
C ALA A 14 22.09 -43.02 24.63
N LEU A 15 21.45 -42.95 25.81
CA LEU A 15 20.12 -42.34 25.95
C LEU A 15 20.13 -40.84 25.63
N LEU A 16 21.16 -40.11 26.04
CA LEU A 16 21.34 -38.70 25.68
C LEU A 16 21.53 -38.51 24.18
N LEU A 17 22.34 -39.36 23.53
CA LEU A 17 22.52 -39.31 22.08
C LEU A 17 21.22 -39.60 21.32
N ILE A 18 20.43 -40.57 21.79
CA ILE A 18 19.10 -40.86 21.23
C ILE A 18 18.17 -39.66 21.43
N PHE A 19 18.15 -39.07 22.62
CA PHE A 19 17.32 -37.91 22.92
C PHE A 19 17.68 -36.69 22.05
N VAL A 20 18.98 -36.40 21.89
CA VAL A 20 19.47 -35.36 20.99
C VAL A 20 19.11 -35.66 19.53
N ALA A 21 19.26 -36.92 19.09
CA ALA A 21 18.87 -37.31 17.74
C ALA A 21 17.37 -37.13 17.49
N ILE A 22 16.51 -37.49 18.45
CA ILE A 22 15.06 -37.26 18.38
C ILE A 22 14.76 -35.76 18.29
N PHE A 23 15.41 -34.93 19.12
CA PHE A 23 15.24 -33.48 19.08
C PHE A 23 15.68 -32.87 17.75
N ILE A 24 16.82 -33.33 17.20
CA ILE A 24 17.29 -32.90 15.89
C ILE A 24 16.25 -33.30 14.83
N VAL A 25 15.85 -34.57 14.77
CA VAL A 25 14.85 -35.05 13.78
C VAL A 25 13.54 -34.28 13.89
N ALA A 26 13.03 -34.05 15.11
CA ALA A 26 11.83 -33.26 15.34
C ALA A 26 11.98 -31.78 14.90
N ALA A 27 13.19 -31.22 15.01
CA ALA A 27 13.47 -29.85 14.59
C ALA A 27 13.61 -29.67 13.06
N ILE A 28 13.97 -30.74 12.33
CA ILE A 28 14.06 -30.73 10.84
C ILE A 28 12.83 -31.31 10.15
N MET A 29 11.97 -32.07 10.85
CA MET A 29 10.71 -32.52 10.26
C MET A 29 9.79 -31.31 10.07
N PRO A 30 9.27 -31.08 8.84
CA PRO A 30 8.25 -30.08 8.65
C PRO A 30 7.04 -30.43 9.54
N PRO A 31 6.39 -29.45 10.18
CA PRO A 31 5.15 -29.72 10.90
C PRO A 31 4.17 -30.42 9.95
N GLU A 32 3.38 -31.35 10.47
CA GLU A 32 2.29 -31.94 9.69
C GLU A 32 1.47 -30.81 9.06
N ALA A 33 1.15 -30.96 7.77
CA ALA A 33 0.28 -30.02 7.11
C ALA A 33 -1.04 -30.01 7.87
N ASP A 34 -1.45 -28.83 8.34
CA ASP A 34 -2.71 -28.71 9.04
C ASP A 34 -3.84 -29.25 8.17
N PRO A 35 -4.84 -29.90 8.78
CA PRO A 35 -6.03 -30.30 8.05
C PRO A 35 -6.64 -29.09 7.35
N ALA A 36 -7.28 -29.33 6.21
CA ALA A 36 -8.03 -28.29 5.51
C ALA A 36 -9.00 -27.63 6.49
N ILE A 37 -9.04 -26.29 6.48
CA ILE A 37 -9.99 -25.54 7.29
C ILE A 37 -11.39 -25.87 6.79
N ASP A 38 -12.26 -26.28 7.70
CA ASP A 38 -13.67 -26.52 7.38
C ASP A 38 -14.37 -25.20 7.03
N LEU A 39 -14.56 -24.99 5.73
CA LEU A 39 -15.09 -23.75 5.18
C LEU A 39 -16.55 -23.51 5.57
N GLU A 40 -17.33 -24.56 5.86
CA GLU A 40 -18.73 -24.44 6.28
C GLU A 40 -18.86 -23.82 7.68
N ASN A 41 -17.87 -24.05 8.54
CA ASN A 41 -17.90 -23.62 9.95
C ASN A 41 -16.95 -22.46 10.27
N HIS A 42 -16.07 -22.05 9.33
CA HIS A 42 -15.08 -20.98 9.52
C HIS A 42 -15.29 -19.72 8.65
N GLY A 43 -16.34 -19.64 7.85
CA GLY A 43 -16.78 -18.42 7.16
C GLY A 43 -17.31 -17.37 8.15
N ALA A 44 -16.48 -16.45 8.63
CA ALA A 44 -16.83 -15.61 9.77
C ALA A 44 -17.84 -14.48 9.46
N GLY A 45 -18.92 -14.39 10.26
CA GLY A 45 -18.98 -13.54 11.45
C GLY A 45 -19.03 -12.00 11.34
N ALA A 46 -18.97 -11.40 10.15
CA ALA A 46 -19.15 -9.94 10.02
C ALA A 46 -19.96 -9.62 8.76
N SER A 47 -21.29 -9.53 8.93
CA SER A 47 -22.28 -9.08 7.93
C SER A 47 -21.93 -9.49 6.50
N SER A 48 -22.22 -10.74 6.14
CA SER A 48 -22.19 -11.19 4.75
C SER A 48 -23.06 -10.24 3.92
N VAL A 49 -22.48 -9.57 2.93
CA VAL A 49 -23.26 -8.95 1.85
C VAL A 49 -23.71 -10.12 0.98
N GLU A 50 -25.00 -10.45 0.92
CA GLU A 50 -25.51 -11.39 -0.09
C GLU A 50 -25.08 -10.87 -1.48
N PRO A 51 -24.35 -11.62 -2.32
CA PRO A 51 -24.17 -13.08 -2.38
C PRO A 51 -22.75 -13.59 -1.98
N SER A 52 -22.13 -13.02 -0.94
CA SER A 52 -20.79 -13.37 -0.47
C SER A 52 -20.68 -14.83 -0.01
N TYR A 53 -19.97 -15.65 -0.77
CA TYR A 53 -19.76 -17.08 -0.48
C TYR A 53 -18.95 -17.32 0.81
N THR A 54 -18.16 -16.35 1.26
CA THR A 54 -17.19 -16.49 2.36
C THR A 54 -17.49 -15.61 3.58
N GLY A 55 -18.42 -14.66 3.45
CA GLY A 55 -18.60 -13.56 4.41
C GLY A 55 -17.44 -12.56 4.43
N LEU A 56 -16.47 -12.69 3.52
CA LEU A 56 -15.32 -11.78 3.37
C LEU A 56 -15.49 -10.83 2.19
N GLN A 57 -16.26 -11.23 1.16
CA GLN A 57 -16.50 -10.37 0.01
C GLN A 57 -17.22 -9.10 0.45
N ARG A 58 -16.61 -7.95 0.14
CA ARG A 58 -17.15 -6.61 0.35
C ARG A 58 -16.86 -5.80 -0.90
N GLU A 59 -17.75 -4.89 -1.23
CA GLU A 59 -17.50 -3.89 -2.26
C GLU A 59 -16.36 -2.99 -1.81
N PHE A 60 -15.48 -2.64 -2.75
CA PHE A 60 -14.48 -1.59 -2.52
C PHE A 60 -15.22 -0.25 -2.30
N PRO A 61 -14.70 0.64 -1.44
CA PRO A 61 -15.28 1.96 -1.27
C PRO A 61 -15.34 2.71 -2.61
N ASP A 62 -16.24 3.67 -2.72
CA ASP A 62 -16.21 4.61 -3.83
C ASP A 62 -14.89 5.39 -3.79
N LEU A 63 -14.32 5.66 -4.97
CA LEU A 63 -13.17 6.53 -5.10
C LEU A 63 -13.48 7.91 -4.50
N ASN A 64 -12.48 8.51 -3.86
CA ASN A 64 -12.54 9.87 -3.38
C ASN A 64 -12.34 10.83 -4.54
N GLU A 65 -13.41 11.06 -5.29
CA GLU A 65 -13.46 11.90 -6.48
C GLU A 65 -14.36 13.13 -6.21
N PRO A 66 -13.76 14.31 -5.97
CA PRO A 66 -14.51 15.55 -5.79
C PRO A 66 -15.29 15.96 -7.05
N GLU A 67 -16.49 16.53 -6.88
CA GLU A 67 -17.34 16.97 -8.00
C GLU A 67 -16.65 17.99 -8.92
N ASN A 68 -15.72 18.80 -8.38
CA ASN A 68 -14.96 19.79 -9.14
C ASN A 68 -13.75 19.21 -9.89
N ASN A 69 -13.38 17.94 -9.65
CA ASN A 69 -12.34 17.25 -10.41
C ASN A 69 -12.80 15.85 -10.87
N PRO A 70 -13.77 15.77 -11.79
CA PRO A 70 -14.20 14.49 -12.33
C PRO A 70 -13.06 13.82 -13.10
N PHE A 71 -12.99 12.50 -13.01
CA PHE A 71 -11.99 11.68 -13.68
C PHE A 71 -12.19 11.71 -15.21
N THR A 72 -11.08 11.84 -15.93
CA THR A 72 -10.99 11.56 -17.36
C THR A 72 -9.64 10.87 -17.65
N ASP A 73 -9.59 10.10 -18.74
CA ASP A 73 -8.35 9.43 -19.16
C ASP A 73 -7.27 10.46 -19.52
N GLU A 74 -7.65 11.60 -20.09
CA GLU A 74 -6.74 12.69 -20.46
C GLU A 74 -6.11 13.35 -19.23
N LYS A 75 -6.89 13.57 -18.15
CA LYS A 75 -6.36 14.08 -16.89
C LYS A 75 -5.43 13.08 -16.23
N ALA A 76 -5.79 11.80 -16.25
CA ALA A 76 -4.96 10.74 -15.68
C ALA A 76 -3.63 10.59 -16.44
N GLU A 77 -3.63 10.71 -17.76
CA GLU A 77 -2.40 10.65 -18.57
C GLU A 77 -1.52 11.89 -18.35
N LEU A 78 -2.10 13.09 -18.32
CA LEU A 78 -1.36 14.30 -17.92
C LEU A 78 -0.75 14.14 -16.52
N GLY A 79 -1.54 13.68 -15.55
CA GLY A 79 -1.10 13.41 -14.20
C GLY A 79 0.02 12.37 -14.14
N ARG A 80 -0.05 11.33 -14.96
CA ARG A 80 1.00 10.32 -15.08
C ARG A 80 2.30 10.97 -15.56
N MET A 81 2.24 11.79 -16.61
CA MET A 81 3.43 12.47 -17.11
C MET A 81 4.06 13.35 -16.02
N LEU A 82 3.27 14.20 -15.39
CA LEU A 82 3.70 15.08 -14.29
C LEU A 82 4.27 14.30 -13.09
N PHE A 83 3.69 13.16 -12.73
CA PHE A 83 4.11 12.36 -11.57
C PHE A 83 5.54 11.82 -11.68
N PHE A 84 6.00 11.54 -12.90
CA PHE A 84 7.33 11.01 -13.19
C PHE A 84 8.32 12.09 -13.66
N ASP A 85 7.87 13.33 -13.86
CA ASP A 85 8.69 14.42 -14.35
C ASP A 85 9.25 15.26 -13.18
N PRO A 86 10.57 15.43 -13.06
CA PRO A 86 11.15 16.22 -11.97
C PRO A 86 10.90 17.73 -12.12
N ILE A 87 10.36 18.19 -13.25
CA ILE A 87 10.04 19.60 -13.53
C ILE A 87 9.12 20.27 -12.48
N LEU A 88 8.41 19.46 -11.70
CA LEU A 88 7.55 19.96 -10.63
C LEU A 88 8.32 20.36 -9.36
N SER A 89 9.62 20.10 -9.27
CA SER A 89 10.45 20.49 -8.14
C SER A 89 11.23 21.77 -8.42
N GLU A 90 11.54 22.54 -7.39
CA GLU A 90 12.23 23.83 -7.50
C GLU A 90 13.59 23.74 -8.25
N ASN A 91 14.24 22.57 -8.23
CA ASN A 91 15.56 22.36 -8.86
C ASN A 91 15.55 21.34 -10.02
N ASP A 92 14.37 20.93 -10.51
CA ASP A 92 14.22 19.90 -11.56
C ASP A 92 14.95 18.57 -11.28
N ASP A 93 15.06 18.18 -10.01
CA ASP A 93 15.80 16.98 -9.57
C ASP A 93 14.96 15.95 -8.81
N LEU A 94 13.71 16.29 -8.45
CA LEU A 94 12.80 15.41 -7.74
C LEU A 94 11.42 15.35 -8.42
N ALA A 95 11.01 14.15 -8.79
CA ALA A 95 9.63 13.83 -9.17
C ALA A 95 8.85 13.18 -8.02
N CYS A 96 7.51 13.17 -8.08
CA CYS A 96 6.69 12.41 -7.13
C CYS A 96 7.11 10.93 -7.04
N ALA A 97 7.46 10.35 -8.20
CA ALA A 97 7.97 8.98 -8.32
C ALA A 97 9.31 8.70 -7.60
N SER A 98 10.05 9.75 -7.21
CA SER A 98 11.31 9.61 -6.45
C SER A 98 11.06 9.06 -5.04
N CYS A 99 9.95 9.51 -4.42
CA CYS A 99 9.48 9.04 -3.11
C CYS A 99 8.39 7.97 -3.24
N HIS A 100 7.68 7.91 -4.37
CA HIS A 100 6.58 6.97 -4.61
C HIS A 100 6.83 6.11 -5.85
N HIS A 101 7.87 5.27 -5.79
CA HIS A 101 8.37 4.54 -6.95
C HIS A 101 7.60 3.23 -7.19
N PRO A 102 7.15 2.92 -8.44
CA PRO A 102 6.39 1.70 -8.74
C PRO A 102 7.07 0.39 -8.29
N ASP A 103 8.38 0.25 -8.56
CA ASP A 103 9.16 -0.94 -8.15
C ASP A 103 9.27 -1.14 -6.64
N LYS A 104 8.90 -0.13 -5.85
CA LYS A 104 8.90 -0.15 -4.39
C LYS A 104 7.48 -0.08 -3.83
N GLY A 105 6.49 -0.45 -4.64
CA GLY A 105 5.08 -0.43 -4.25
C GLY A 105 4.53 0.99 -4.12
N PHE A 106 4.96 1.92 -4.97
CA PHE A 106 4.61 3.35 -4.87
C PHE A 106 4.93 3.98 -3.51
N GLY A 107 5.99 3.50 -2.87
CA GLY A 107 6.70 4.17 -1.77
C GLY A 107 8.19 4.25 -2.11
N ASP A 108 9.03 4.50 -1.11
CA ASP A 108 10.49 4.68 -1.31
C ASP A 108 11.33 3.51 -0.77
N GLY A 109 10.70 2.57 -0.05
CA GLY A 109 11.37 1.44 0.60
C GLY A 109 12.28 1.83 1.77
N GLN A 110 12.14 3.04 2.31
CA GLN A 110 12.97 3.56 3.39
C GLN A 110 12.18 3.69 4.70
N ALA A 111 12.90 3.66 5.83
CA ALA A 111 12.28 3.88 7.14
C ALA A 111 11.74 5.31 7.29
N VAL A 112 12.45 6.28 6.70
CA VAL A 112 12.02 7.67 6.54
C VAL A 112 12.46 8.13 5.15
N ALA A 113 11.66 9.00 4.54
CA ALA A 113 11.93 9.47 3.19
C ALA A 113 13.12 10.44 3.13
N THR A 114 13.68 10.57 1.94
CA THR A 114 14.72 11.56 1.62
C THR A 114 14.13 12.53 0.61
N GLY A 115 14.03 13.81 0.97
CA GLY A 115 13.52 14.85 0.08
C GLY A 115 14.62 15.70 -0.54
N ALA A 116 14.33 16.96 -0.82
CA ALA A 116 15.23 17.91 -1.49
C ALA A 116 16.61 17.96 -0.82
N ASN A 117 17.65 18.10 -1.65
CA ASN A 117 19.04 18.23 -1.20
C ASN A 117 19.55 17.06 -0.34
N GLY A 118 18.89 15.90 -0.39
CA GLY A 118 19.26 14.73 0.42
C GLY A 118 18.86 14.84 1.90
N ILE A 119 17.92 15.73 2.23
CA ILE A 119 17.44 15.91 3.60
C ILE A 119 16.56 14.72 3.99
N ALA A 120 16.83 14.14 5.15
CA ALA A 120 15.96 13.12 5.73
C ALA A 120 14.67 13.77 6.26
N LEU A 121 13.53 13.26 5.80
CA LEU A 121 12.20 13.70 6.23
C LEU A 121 11.81 13.08 7.57
N ALA A 122 10.76 13.61 8.18
CA ALA A 122 10.30 13.16 9.50
C ALA A 122 9.52 11.84 9.48
N ARG A 123 9.03 11.40 8.31
CA ARG A 123 8.11 10.25 8.17
C ARG A 123 8.48 9.41 6.94
N ASN A 124 8.01 8.16 6.95
CA ASN A 124 8.03 7.29 5.78
C ASN A 124 7.05 7.80 4.70
N ALA A 125 7.42 7.65 3.43
CA ALA A 125 6.52 7.85 2.30
C ALA A 125 5.55 6.65 2.19
N PRO A 126 4.24 6.83 2.45
CA PRO A 126 3.27 5.75 2.36
C PRO A 126 3.11 5.27 0.91
N THR A 127 2.62 4.04 0.74
CA THR A 127 2.25 3.54 -0.60
C THR A 127 1.11 4.37 -1.18
N LEU A 128 1.13 4.58 -2.50
CA LEU A 128 -0.02 5.14 -3.24
C LEU A 128 -0.96 4.06 -3.80
N TRP A 129 -0.66 2.78 -3.62
CA TRP A 129 -1.62 1.73 -4.00
C TRP A 129 -2.90 1.89 -3.21
N ASN A 130 -4.03 1.88 -3.93
CA ASN A 130 -5.38 2.04 -3.38
C ASN A 130 -5.62 3.40 -2.68
N VAL A 131 -4.75 4.40 -2.88
CA VAL A 131 -4.89 5.73 -2.26
C VAL A 131 -6.15 6.46 -2.74
N GLY A 132 -6.63 6.12 -3.94
CA GLY A 132 -7.88 6.64 -4.50
C GLY A 132 -9.12 6.38 -3.62
N TYR A 133 -9.08 5.42 -2.69
CA TYR A 133 -10.19 5.16 -1.75
C TYR A 133 -10.12 5.98 -0.46
N ALA A 134 -8.97 6.59 -0.15
CA ALA A 134 -8.75 7.26 1.14
C ALA A 134 -9.53 8.58 1.23
N ARG A 135 -10.22 8.79 2.35
CA ARG A 135 -10.95 10.03 2.68
C ARG A 135 -10.19 10.92 3.66
N ASN A 136 -9.18 10.39 4.34
CA ASN A 136 -8.25 11.17 5.16
C ASN A 136 -6.82 10.73 4.84
N LEU A 137 -5.96 11.69 4.50
CA LEU A 137 -4.61 11.53 3.96
C LEU A 137 -3.57 12.09 4.94
N PHE A 138 -2.31 11.74 4.69
CA PHE A 138 -1.19 11.85 5.63
C PHE A 138 -1.33 10.93 6.86
N TRP A 139 -0.20 10.73 7.53
CA TRP A 139 -0.09 9.98 8.79
C TRP A 139 -0.94 10.52 9.94
N ASP A 140 -1.45 11.74 9.84
CA ASP A 140 -2.30 12.40 10.84
C ASP A 140 -3.71 12.73 10.31
N GLY A 141 -4.05 12.33 9.09
CA GLY A 141 -5.41 12.44 8.56
C GLY A 141 -5.89 13.87 8.29
N ARG A 142 -4.97 14.84 8.21
CA ARG A 142 -5.33 16.26 8.22
C ARG A 142 -5.89 16.80 6.90
N ILE A 143 -5.78 16.05 5.80
CA ILE A 143 -6.26 16.42 4.46
C ILE A 143 -7.25 15.36 3.98
N ASP A 144 -8.31 15.78 3.31
CA ASP A 144 -9.44 14.92 2.92
C ASP A 144 -9.57 14.66 1.41
N SER A 145 -8.63 15.17 0.61
CA SER A 145 -8.62 15.02 -0.86
C SER A 145 -7.20 14.88 -1.40
N LEU A 146 -7.04 14.15 -2.51
CA LEU A 146 -5.74 13.99 -3.17
C LEU A 146 -5.25 15.33 -3.74
N GLU A 147 -6.17 16.15 -4.23
CA GLU A 147 -5.91 17.51 -4.73
C GLU A 147 -5.22 18.37 -3.67
N GLY A 148 -5.80 18.43 -2.45
CA GLY A 148 -5.19 19.15 -1.34
C GLY A 148 -3.92 18.49 -0.81
N GLN A 149 -3.79 17.17 -0.94
CA GLN A 149 -2.62 16.45 -0.47
C GLN A 149 -1.40 16.75 -1.34
N VAL A 150 -1.57 16.84 -2.67
CA VAL A 150 -0.51 17.11 -3.64
C VAL A 150 0.16 18.47 -3.45
N GLU A 151 -0.58 19.48 -2.98
CA GLU A 151 -0.04 20.82 -2.71
C GLU A 151 1.14 20.80 -1.72
N VAL A 152 0.98 20.00 -0.66
CA VAL A 152 1.88 20.00 0.47
C VAL A 152 3.30 19.52 0.09
N PRO A 153 3.51 18.32 -0.48
CA PRO A 153 4.85 17.87 -0.87
C PRO A 153 5.45 18.76 -1.97
N LEU A 154 4.62 19.32 -2.86
CA LEU A 154 5.08 20.16 -3.95
C LEU A 154 5.70 21.48 -3.42
N THR A 155 5.08 22.07 -2.40
CA THR A 155 5.53 23.36 -1.81
C THR A 155 6.40 23.22 -0.56
N HIS A 156 6.49 22.03 0.04
CA HIS A 156 7.27 21.84 1.26
C HIS A 156 8.78 21.95 0.96
N PRO A 157 9.54 22.80 1.69
CA PRO A 157 10.94 23.11 1.37
C PRO A 157 11.88 21.91 1.47
N ASP A 158 11.57 20.95 2.35
CA ASP A 158 12.36 19.72 2.48
C ASP A 158 11.93 18.63 1.48
N GLU A 159 10.83 18.82 0.73
CA GLU A 159 10.31 17.83 -0.23
C GLU A 159 10.63 18.24 -1.67
N MET A 160 9.70 18.89 -2.39
CA MET A 160 9.95 19.38 -3.76
C MET A 160 10.29 20.88 -3.81
N GLY A 161 9.93 21.62 -2.76
CA GLY A 161 10.45 22.95 -2.47
C GLY A 161 9.97 24.10 -3.35
N VAL A 162 8.90 23.93 -4.13
CA VAL A 162 8.39 25.00 -5.01
C VAL A 162 7.93 26.20 -4.18
N THR A 163 8.56 27.34 -4.40
CA THR A 163 8.22 28.60 -3.71
C THR A 163 7.44 29.59 -4.58
N ASP A 164 7.57 29.48 -5.90
CA ASP A 164 6.90 30.34 -6.88
C ASP A 164 6.12 29.48 -7.89
N THR A 165 4.82 29.35 -7.67
CA THR A 165 3.94 28.57 -8.54
C THR A 165 3.74 29.22 -9.91
N ASP A 166 3.87 30.55 -10.01
CA ASP A 166 3.73 31.25 -11.29
C ASP A 166 4.93 30.95 -12.20
N MET A 167 6.12 30.86 -11.62
CA MET A 167 7.33 30.45 -12.34
C MET A 167 7.23 29.01 -12.84
N LEU A 168 6.74 28.08 -12.01
CA LEU A 168 6.47 26.69 -12.42
C LEU A 168 5.46 26.62 -13.59
N ILE A 169 4.39 27.41 -13.52
CA ILE A 169 3.40 27.48 -14.60
C ILE A 169 4.05 28.04 -15.88
N GLU A 170 4.86 29.10 -15.78
CA GLU A 170 5.56 29.69 -16.92
C GLU A 170 6.48 28.65 -17.60
N GLU A 171 7.17 27.83 -16.82
CA GLU A 171 8.01 26.76 -17.33
C GLU A 171 7.20 25.73 -18.14
N LEU A 172 6.11 25.22 -17.56
CA LEU A 172 5.22 24.26 -18.24
C LEU A 172 4.59 24.85 -19.52
N VAL A 173 4.21 26.13 -19.50
CA VAL A 173 3.68 26.85 -20.67
C VAL A 173 4.69 26.93 -21.82
N ASN A 174 5.99 26.94 -21.50
CA ASN A 174 7.07 26.99 -22.48
C ASN A 174 7.41 25.62 -23.11
N ILE A 175 6.77 24.54 -22.65
CA ILE A 175 6.94 23.18 -23.20
C ILE A 175 5.73 22.82 -24.08
N PRO A 176 5.90 22.75 -25.42
CA PRO A 176 4.78 22.50 -26.33
C PRO A 176 4.00 21.21 -26.03
N ASP A 177 4.67 20.16 -25.59
CA ASP A 177 4.03 18.89 -25.27
C ASP A 177 3.12 18.99 -24.04
N TYR A 178 3.51 19.76 -23.01
CA TYR A 178 2.62 20.04 -21.88
C TYR A 178 1.42 20.87 -22.30
N VAL A 179 1.59 21.88 -23.15
CA VAL A 179 0.45 22.65 -23.69
C VAL A 179 -0.56 21.73 -24.38
N LEU A 180 -0.10 20.74 -25.15
CA LEU A 180 -1.00 19.76 -25.79
C LEU A 180 -1.69 18.84 -24.78
N LEU A 181 -0.98 18.37 -23.75
CA LEU A 181 -1.54 17.50 -22.72
C LEU A 181 -2.59 18.24 -21.86
N PHE A 182 -2.32 19.49 -21.47
CA PHE A 182 -3.28 20.32 -20.74
C PHE A 182 -4.49 20.69 -21.60
N ASP A 183 -4.29 20.99 -22.90
CA ASP A 183 -5.42 21.24 -23.81
C ASP A 183 -6.28 19.99 -24.00
N ALA A 184 -5.68 18.80 -24.08
CA ALA A 184 -6.43 17.54 -24.13
C ALA A 184 -7.25 17.29 -22.85
N ALA A 185 -6.68 17.60 -21.68
CA ALA A 185 -7.34 17.37 -20.39
C ALA A 185 -8.41 18.41 -20.02
N TYR A 186 -8.25 19.67 -20.45
CA TYR A 186 -9.08 20.80 -19.99
C TYR A 186 -9.71 21.63 -21.12
N GLY A 187 -9.20 21.57 -22.34
CA GLY A 187 -9.76 22.28 -23.50
C GLY A 187 -9.52 23.80 -23.54
N GLU A 188 -8.53 24.29 -22.79
CA GLU A 188 -8.25 25.72 -22.59
C GLU A 188 -6.88 26.15 -23.14
N GLY A 189 -6.22 25.29 -23.93
CA GLY A 189 -4.88 25.52 -24.44
C GLY A 189 -3.89 25.87 -23.31
N ARG A 190 -3.12 26.94 -23.53
CA ARG A 190 -2.17 27.45 -22.52
C ARG A 190 -2.83 27.98 -21.25
N GLN A 191 -4.10 28.43 -21.34
CA GLN A 191 -4.80 28.98 -20.17
C GLN A 191 -5.20 27.89 -19.18
N GLY A 192 -5.31 26.64 -19.64
CA GLY A 192 -5.56 25.48 -18.81
C GLY A 192 -4.36 25.03 -17.98
N ILE A 193 -3.17 25.60 -18.19
CA ILE A 193 -1.98 25.32 -17.37
C ILE A 193 -2.08 26.21 -16.12
N THR A 194 -2.75 25.69 -15.10
CA THR A 194 -2.90 26.33 -13.80
C THR A 194 -2.39 25.41 -12.70
N PHE A 195 -2.06 25.98 -11.55
CA PHE A 195 -1.65 25.20 -10.39
C PHE A 195 -2.72 24.19 -9.96
N GLU A 196 -3.99 24.63 -9.96
CA GLU A 196 -5.14 23.76 -9.68
C GLU A 196 -5.23 22.60 -10.66
N ASN A 197 -4.99 22.83 -11.96
CA ASN A 197 -5.02 21.76 -12.96
C ASN A 197 -3.84 20.79 -12.84
N ILE A 198 -2.67 21.25 -12.37
CA ILE A 198 -1.55 20.36 -12.00
C ILE A 198 -1.98 19.42 -10.86
N GLN A 199 -2.55 19.98 -9.78
CA GLN A 199 -3.04 19.21 -8.63
C GLN A 199 -4.13 18.20 -9.05
N ASN A 200 -5.09 18.66 -9.85
CA ASN A 200 -6.21 17.86 -10.33
C ASN A 200 -5.75 16.69 -11.22
N ALA A 201 -4.80 16.92 -12.13
CA ALA A 201 -4.26 15.88 -12.99
C ALA A 201 -3.49 14.83 -12.18
N LEU A 202 -2.62 15.25 -11.26
CA LEU A 202 -1.89 14.35 -10.36
C LEU A 202 -2.84 13.48 -9.53
N ALA A 203 -3.88 14.10 -8.95
CA ALA A 203 -4.91 13.39 -8.20
C ALA A 203 -5.66 12.37 -9.09
N ALA A 204 -6.01 12.73 -10.33
CA ALA A 204 -6.65 11.82 -11.28
C ALA A 204 -5.76 10.61 -11.59
N PHE A 205 -4.46 10.80 -11.80
CA PHE A 205 -3.52 9.70 -11.98
C PHE A 205 -3.44 8.79 -10.75
N GLN A 206 -3.32 9.37 -9.55
CA GLN A 206 -3.25 8.60 -8.30
C GLN A 206 -4.49 7.73 -8.07
N ARG A 207 -5.68 8.16 -8.53
CA ARG A 207 -6.91 7.35 -8.49
C ARG A 207 -6.87 6.12 -9.39
N THR A 208 -5.97 6.07 -10.39
CA THR A 208 -5.78 4.88 -11.24
C THR A 208 -4.98 3.77 -10.57
N LEU A 209 -4.29 4.07 -9.46
CA LEU A 209 -3.39 3.14 -8.76
C LEU A 209 -4.18 2.14 -7.91
N ILE A 210 -5.05 1.35 -8.56
CA ILE A 210 -5.95 0.41 -7.92
C ILE A 210 -5.44 -1.03 -8.06
N THR A 211 -5.52 -1.77 -6.95
CA THR A 211 -5.24 -3.20 -6.88
C THR A 211 -6.39 -3.90 -6.15
N ASN A 212 -7.04 -4.84 -6.83
CA ASN A 212 -8.25 -5.52 -6.35
C ASN A 212 -8.37 -6.99 -6.79
N ASP A 213 -7.25 -7.61 -7.20
CA ASP A 213 -7.17 -9.02 -7.59
C ASP A 213 -6.00 -9.74 -6.89
N SER A 214 -5.81 -9.42 -5.61
CA SER A 214 -4.87 -10.16 -4.77
C SER A 214 -5.37 -11.59 -4.52
N PRO A 215 -4.50 -12.52 -4.08
CA PRO A 215 -4.94 -13.84 -3.62
C PRO A 215 -6.01 -13.78 -2.51
N PHE A 216 -6.00 -12.72 -1.68
CA PHE A 216 -7.07 -12.51 -0.71
C PHE A 216 -8.39 -12.12 -1.38
N ASP A 217 -8.37 -11.25 -2.39
CA ASP A 217 -9.59 -10.81 -3.10
C ASP A 217 -10.28 -11.99 -3.80
N ARG A 218 -9.51 -12.83 -4.49
CA ARG A 218 -10.04 -14.08 -5.09
C ARG A 218 -10.58 -15.04 -4.05
N TYR A 219 -9.88 -15.20 -2.92
CA TYR A 219 -10.36 -16.00 -1.80
C TYR A 219 -11.66 -15.45 -1.21
N ALA A 220 -11.76 -14.15 -1.03
CA ALA A 220 -12.98 -13.49 -0.58
C ALA A 220 -14.14 -13.70 -1.56
N ALA A 221 -13.86 -13.70 -2.86
CA ALA A 221 -14.82 -13.96 -3.94
C ALA A 221 -15.19 -15.45 -4.13
N GLY A 222 -14.59 -16.38 -3.37
CA GLY A 222 -14.96 -17.80 -3.34
C GLY A 222 -13.94 -18.77 -3.94
N ASP A 223 -12.78 -18.29 -4.43
CA ASP A 223 -11.66 -19.16 -4.80
C ASP A 223 -10.87 -19.58 -3.55
N PHE A 224 -11.34 -20.61 -2.86
CA PHE A 224 -10.77 -21.05 -1.58
C PHE A 224 -9.33 -21.55 -1.69
N ASP A 225 -8.86 -21.87 -2.89
CA ASP A 225 -7.49 -22.32 -3.16
C ASP A 225 -6.52 -21.16 -3.46
N ALA A 226 -7.03 -19.93 -3.63
CA ALA A 226 -6.19 -18.75 -3.82
C ALA A 226 -5.27 -18.45 -2.64
N LEU A 227 -5.66 -18.83 -1.41
CA LEU A 227 -4.80 -18.75 -0.23
C LEU A 227 -4.26 -20.13 0.14
N THR A 228 -2.96 -20.20 0.43
CA THR A 228 -2.33 -21.37 1.03
C THR A 228 -2.91 -21.65 2.44
N ALA A 229 -2.74 -22.88 2.92
CA ALA A 229 -3.16 -23.24 4.29
C ALA A 229 -2.55 -22.32 5.36
N GLN A 230 -1.28 -21.92 5.19
CA GLN A 230 -0.62 -20.98 6.10
C GLN A 230 -1.26 -19.59 6.08
N GLN A 231 -1.58 -19.06 4.90
CA GLN A 231 -2.24 -17.76 4.78
C GLN A 231 -3.65 -17.79 5.39
N ARG A 232 -4.41 -18.87 5.22
CA ARG A 232 -5.74 -19.00 5.84
C ARG A 232 -5.66 -19.05 7.37
N ARG A 233 -4.63 -19.68 7.96
CA ARG A 233 -4.37 -19.61 9.41
C ARG A 233 -4.05 -18.19 9.86
N GLY A 234 -3.21 -17.48 9.09
CA GLY A 234 -2.91 -16.06 9.34
C GLY A 234 -4.16 -15.19 9.32
N LEU A 235 -5.05 -15.40 8.35
CA LEU A 235 -6.35 -14.71 8.26
C LEU A 235 -7.26 -15.04 9.45
N ALA A 236 -7.31 -16.30 9.88
CA ALA A 236 -8.07 -16.71 11.05
C ALA A 236 -7.56 -16.03 12.33
N LEU A 237 -6.24 -15.92 12.51
CA LEU A 237 -5.63 -15.14 13.59
C LEU A 237 -6.00 -13.66 13.47
N PHE A 238 -5.80 -13.03 12.31
CA PHE A 238 -6.11 -11.62 12.06
C PHE A 238 -7.55 -11.22 12.45
N ARG A 239 -8.51 -12.11 12.16
CA ARG A 239 -9.94 -11.94 12.45
C ARG A 239 -10.36 -12.41 13.84
N SER A 240 -9.45 -13.00 14.61
CA SER A 240 -9.78 -13.57 15.91
C SER A 240 -10.06 -12.50 16.96
N GLY A 241 -10.89 -12.82 17.94
CA GLY A 241 -11.04 -11.99 19.14
C GLY A 241 -9.78 -11.91 20.00
N ALA A 242 -8.76 -12.74 19.74
CA ALA A 242 -7.50 -12.73 20.47
C ALA A 242 -6.56 -11.60 19.99
N THR A 243 -6.49 -11.34 18.68
CA THR A 243 -5.63 -10.28 18.12
C THR A 243 -6.39 -9.03 17.71
N ARG A 244 -7.66 -9.16 17.31
CA ARG A 244 -8.57 -8.05 16.99
C ARG A 244 -8.05 -7.08 15.92
N CYS A 245 -7.17 -7.53 15.02
CA CYS A 245 -6.56 -6.68 13.99
C CYS A 245 -7.62 -6.03 13.08
N PHE A 246 -8.68 -6.79 12.78
CA PHE A 246 -9.79 -6.38 11.92
C PHE A 246 -10.57 -5.15 12.44
N GLU A 247 -10.42 -4.75 13.70
CA GLU A 247 -11.13 -3.59 14.26
C GLU A 247 -10.63 -2.26 13.71
N CYS A 248 -9.34 -2.21 13.34
CA CYS A 248 -8.73 -1.03 12.73
C CYS A 248 -8.29 -1.30 11.28
N HIS A 249 -8.11 -2.55 10.88
CA HIS A 249 -7.67 -2.93 9.53
C HIS A 249 -8.76 -3.76 8.83
N GLY A 250 -9.77 -3.07 8.31
CA GLY A 250 -10.95 -3.69 7.71
C GLY A 250 -10.78 -4.01 6.22
N ALA A 251 -11.25 -5.19 5.80
CA ALA A 251 -11.43 -5.50 4.38
C ALA A 251 -12.46 -4.54 3.72
N PRO A 252 -12.32 -4.24 2.41
CA PRO A 252 -11.41 -4.90 1.46
C PRO A 252 -10.02 -4.27 1.33
N THR A 253 -9.81 -3.01 1.74
CA THR A 253 -8.51 -2.33 1.55
C THR A 253 -7.51 -2.63 2.67
N PHE A 254 -7.96 -3.11 3.84
CA PHE A 254 -7.18 -3.26 5.08
C PHE A 254 -6.52 -1.97 5.60
N ALA A 255 -6.79 -0.86 4.92
CA ALA A 255 -6.48 0.49 5.35
C ALA A 255 -7.68 1.07 6.09
N SER A 256 -7.39 1.84 7.13
CA SER A 256 -8.37 2.69 7.78
C SER A 256 -7.83 4.10 7.75
N ASP A 257 -8.65 5.01 7.25
CA ASP A 257 -8.48 6.45 7.31
C ASP A 257 -9.22 7.04 8.52
N THR A 258 -9.64 6.20 9.48
CA THR A 258 -10.14 6.65 10.78
C THR A 258 -8.99 6.93 11.74
N PHE A 259 -8.85 8.20 12.11
CA PHE A 259 -7.90 8.68 13.11
C PHE A 259 -8.66 8.81 14.45
N ARG A 260 -8.09 8.27 15.54
CA ARG A 260 -8.67 8.31 16.89
C ARG A 260 -7.77 9.04 17.85
#